data_AF-A0A8S3E7I8-F1
#
_entry.id   AF-A0A8S3E7I8-F1
#
_cell.length_a   1.000
_cell.length_b   1.000
_cell.length_c   1.000
_cell.angle_alpha   90.00
_cell.angle_beta   90.00
_cell.angle_gamma   90.00
#
_symmetry.space_group_name_H-M   'P 1'
#
loop_
_entity.id
_entity.type
_entity.pdbx_description
1 polymer ?
#
loop_
_entity_poly.entity_id
_entity_poly.type
_entity_poly.pdbx_seq_one_letter_code
_entity_poly.pdbx_strand_id
1 'polypeptide(L)'
;NVVNQAYAKLLPKDSQSPPLVSQFLCQLSNISQCLQIDGQDRFTLTLWNPTIHPVMQHVRVPVRTDYTIRDPTGQTVFSELFPISEPTLNIPGRTSITQKQIIFKASLPALGFNTYYFETKPDQVTSGESKLKITHNEECILKNQNLRVDFDDQGNLHQIINLNQNIGVSFSNQGFYWYQGFAGNNSQSDFQASGAYIFRPVASIPQPVSQTRSLTCITAESVQTAVIVFNDWTSQEISLYDEGEFVEVEWTVGPIPIDDNIGKEIIIRYNTDIDSQSKYYTDANGREVLERTRDYRPTWNYTVVENVSGNYYPINSRIWIKDQNRQLTVLTDRSEGGGSILDGSVEVMVHRRLLYDDRLGVGEPLN
;
A
#
# COMPACT_ATOMS: atom_id res chain seq x y z
N ASN A 1 -18.18 11.94 -20.35
CA ASN A 1 -17.71 11.73 -18.97
C ASN A 1 -18.85 12.09 -18.02
N VAL A 2 -19.46 11.10 -17.37
CA VAL A 2 -20.65 11.26 -16.49
C VAL A 2 -20.33 12.10 -15.25
N VAL A 3 -19.13 11.95 -14.69
CA VAL A 3 -18.68 12.72 -13.51
C VAL A 3 -18.65 14.21 -13.82
N ASN A 4 -18.11 14.60 -14.98
CA ASN A 4 -18.13 16.00 -15.42
C ASN A 4 -19.54 16.55 -15.63
N GLN A 5 -20.46 15.74 -16.17
CA GLN A 5 -21.86 16.14 -16.34
C GLN A 5 -22.57 16.31 -14.98
N ALA A 6 -22.24 15.49 -13.99
CA ALA A 6 -22.76 15.63 -12.63
C ALA A 6 -22.23 16.92 -11.99
N TYR A 7 -20.92 17.16 -12.04
CA TYR A 7 -20.32 18.38 -11.50
C TYR A 7 -20.82 19.66 -12.17
N ALA A 8 -21.05 19.65 -13.48
CA ALA A 8 -21.64 20.78 -14.19
C ALA A 8 -23.06 21.13 -13.68
N LYS A 9 -23.77 20.20 -13.04
CA LYS A 9 -25.08 20.44 -12.42
C LYS A 9 -24.98 20.77 -10.93
N LEU A 10 -23.98 20.24 -10.22
CA LEU A 10 -23.86 20.34 -8.76
C LEU A 10 -23.05 21.54 -8.27
N LEU A 11 -22.06 22.01 -9.05
CA LEU A 11 -21.14 23.07 -8.63
C LEU A 11 -21.63 24.52 -8.83
N PRO A 12 -22.38 24.85 -9.90
CA PRO A 12 -22.89 26.22 -10.09
C PRO A 12 -23.77 26.67 -8.91
N LYS A 13 -23.54 27.89 -8.40
CA LYS A 13 -24.36 28.45 -7.31
C LYS A 13 -25.75 28.87 -7.79
N ASP A 14 -25.84 29.30 -9.05
CA ASP A 14 -27.07 29.77 -9.68
C ASP A 14 -27.01 29.57 -11.20
N SER A 15 -28.10 29.90 -11.89
CA SER A 15 -28.23 29.79 -13.35
C SER A 15 -27.40 30.83 -14.13
N GLN A 16 -26.80 31.81 -13.45
CA GLN A 16 -25.95 32.85 -14.07
C GLN A 16 -24.46 32.53 -13.95
N SER A 17 -24.11 31.51 -13.16
CA SER A 17 -22.75 31.05 -12.98
C SER A 17 -22.13 30.64 -14.32
N PRO A 18 -20.86 30.99 -14.58
CA PRO A 18 -20.22 30.62 -15.83
C PRO A 18 -20.17 29.10 -15.99
N PRO A 19 -20.15 28.60 -17.24
CA PRO A 19 -20.02 27.16 -17.48
C PRO A 19 -18.80 26.60 -16.77
N LEU A 20 -18.98 25.49 -16.06
CA LEU A 20 -17.89 24.83 -15.36
C LEU A 20 -16.81 24.41 -16.37
N VAL A 21 -15.55 24.75 -16.08
CA VAL A 21 -14.41 24.20 -16.81
C VAL A 21 -14.40 22.68 -16.64
N SER A 22 -14.07 21.97 -17.72
CA SER A 22 -13.98 20.51 -17.70
C SER A 22 -13.01 20.06 -16.61
N GLN A 23 -13.47 19.18 -15.71
CA GLN A 23 -12.59 18.58 -14.71
C GLN A 23 -11.84 17.40 -15.35
N PHE A 24 -10.62 17.19 -14.89
CA PHE A 24 -9.78 16.06 -15.30
C PHE A 24 -9.42 15.24 -14.06
N LEU A 25 -9.41 13.92 -14.22
CA LEU A 25 -9.00 13.02 -13.15
C LEU A 25 -7.51 12.71 -13.31
N CYS A 26 -6.76 12.85 -12.22
CA CYS A 26 -5.36 12.41 -12.14
C CYS A 26 -5.33 10.89 -11.95
N GLN A 27 -5.36 10.11 -13.03
CA GLN A 27 -5.42 8.64 -12.98
C GLN A 27 -4.08 7.97 -12.61
N LEU A 28 -2.98 8.74 -12.59
CA LEU A 28 -1.62 8.25 -12.34
C LEU A 28 -1.07 8.72 -10.99
N SER A 29 -1.96 8.94 -10.01
CA SER A 29 -1.57 9.35 -8.66
C SER A 29 -0.71 8.30 -7.95
N ASN A 30 -0.87 7.01 -8.28
CA ASN A 30 -0.06 5.90 -7.76
C ASN A 30 1.43 6.00 -8.12
N ILE A 31 1.79 6.70 -9.19
CA ILE A 31 3.18 6.99 -9.56
C ILE A 31 3.55 8.47 -9.32
N SER A 32 2.79 9.12 -8.42
CA SER A 32 2.92 10.55 -8.10
C SER A 32 2.94 11.44 -9.35
N GLN A 33 2.01 11.20 -10.28
CA GLN A 33 1.90 11.94 -11.54
C GLN A 33 0.49 12.48 -11.78
N CYS A 34 0.40 13.79 -12.04
CA CYS A 34 -0.80 14.41 -12.61
C CYS A 34 -0.44 15.51 -13.62
N LEU A 35 -0.47 15.16 -14.91
CA LEU A 35 -0.02 16.04 -15.99
C LEU A 35 -0.85 17.33 -16.14
N GLN A 36 -2.08 17.34 -15.62
CA GLN A 36 -3.00 18.47 -15.75
C GLN A 36 -2.66 19.64 -14.82
N ILE A 37 -1.93 19.38 -13.73
CA ILE A 37 -1.51 20.41 -12.77
C ILE A 37 -0.01 20.73 -12.88
N ASP A 38 0.71 19.99 -13.72
CA ASP A 38 2.13 20.17 -13.96
C ASP A 38 2.44 21.55 -14.57
N GLY A 39 3.07 22.42 -13.78
CA GLY A 39 3.47 23.76 -14.21
C GLY A 39 2.34 24.81 -14.22
N GLN A 40 1.20 24.52 -13.57
CA GLN A 40 0.11 25.49 -13.43
C GLN A 40 0.31 26.38 -12.21
N ASP A 41 0.35 27.71 -12.38
CA ASP A 41 0.49 28.62 -11.23
C ASP A 41 -0.74 28.61 -10.30
N ARG A 42 -1.89 28.24 -10.84
CA ARG A 42 -3.16 28.16 -10.11
C ARG A 42 -4.00 27.01 -10.64
N PHE A 43 -4.58 26.24 -9.73
CA PHE A 43 -5.54 25.20 -10.08
C PHE A 43 -6.52 24.95 -8.94
N THR A 44 -7.59 24.23 -9.24
CA THR A 44 -8.58 23.79 -8.25
C THR A 44 -8.60 22.29 -8.16
N LEU A 45 -8.66 21.74 -6.95
CA LEU A 45 -8.82 20.33 -6.70
C LEU A 45 -10.19 20.08 -6.06
N THR A 46 -11.07 19.39 -6.79
CA THR A 46 -12.37 18.97 -6.27
C THR A 46 -12.28 17.54 -5.78
N LEU A 47 -12.59 17.32 -4.51
CA LEU A 47 -12.56 16.02 -3.85
C LEU A 47 -13.97 15.59 -3.50
N TRP A 48 -14.34 14.36 -3.84
CA TRP A 48 -15.65 13.79 -3.57
C TRP A 48 -15.56 12.67 -2.55
N ASN A 49 -16.43 12.71 -1.54
CA ASN A 49 -16.61 11.66 -0.57
C ASN A 49 -17.86 10.83 -0.92
N PRO A 50 -17.69 9.57 -1.36
CA PRO A 50 -18.80 8.68 -1.68
C PRO A 50 -19.45 8.03 -0.45
N THR A 51 -18.95 8.28 0.77
CA THR A 51 -19.46 7.65 1.99
C THR A 51 -20.57 8.47 2.64
N ILE A 52 -21.40 7.83 3.46
CA ILE A 52 -22.51 8.46 4.18
C ILE A 52 -22.08 9.24 5.44
N HIS A 53 -20.78 9.28 5.72
CA HIS A 53 -20.21 9.98 6.87
C HIS A 53 -19.26 11.06 6.39
N PRO A 54 -19.15 12.20 7.09
CA PRO A 54 -18.07 13.15 6.82
C PRO A 54 -16.72 12.47 7.07
N VAL A 55 -15.73 12.79 6.24
CA VAL A 55 -14.38 12.24 6.35
C VAL A 55 -13.35 13.37 6.42
N MET A 56 -12.33 13.15 7.25
CA MET A 56 -11.10 13.93 7.25
C MET A 56 -10.00 13.02 6.70
N GLN A 57 -9.35 13.41 5.62
CA GLN A 57 -8.35 12.54 4.96
C GLN A 57 -7.16 13.36 4.47
N HIS A 58 -5.96 12.80 4.62
CA HIS A 58 -4.75 13.33 4.01
C HIS A 58 -4.76 13.11 2.51
N VAL A 59 -4.44 14.16 1.76
CA VAL A 59 -4.39 14.15 0.31
C VAL A 59 -2.99 14.50 -0.13
N ARG A 60 -2.39 13.63 -0.96
CA ARG A 60 -1.09 13.85 -1.59
C ARG A 60 -1.29 14.36 -3.01
N VAL A 61 -0.70 15.50 -3.35
CA VAL A 61 -0.82 16.12 -4.68
C VAL A 61 0.59 16.34 -5.25
N PRO A 62 0.99 15.69 -6.35
CA PRO A 62 2.31 15.91 -6.94
C PRO A 62 2.39 17.33 -7.51
N VAL A 63 3.44 18.07 -7.15
CA VAL A 63 3.59 19.49 -7.51
C VAL A 63 5.03 19.83 -7.90
N ARG A 64 5.19 20.85 -8.74
CA ARG A 64 6.51 21.37 -9.14
C ARG A 64 7.08 22.42 -8.18
N THR A 65 6.20 23.15 -7.51
CA THR A 65 6.54 24.24 -6.58
C THR A 65 5.63 24.19 -5.36
N ASP A 66 5.84 25.08 -4.42
CA ASP A 66 5.00 25.21 -3.22
C ASP A 66 3.76 26.08 -3.51
N TYR A 67 2.63 25.74 -2.88
CA TYR A 67 1.34 26.38 -3.09
C TYR A 67 0.72 26.78 -1.75
N THR A 68 0.05 27.92 -1.75
CA THR A 68 -0.94 28.23 -0.71
C THR A 68 -2.23 27.51 -1.07
N ILE A 69 -2.76 26.73 -0.14
CA ILE A 69 -4.04 26.03 -0.30
C ILE A 69 -5.12 26.77 0.48
N ARG A 70 -6.24 27.06 -0.17
CA ARG A 70 -7.45 27.59 0.48
C ARG A 70 -8.59 26.60 0.40
N ASP A 71 -9.37 26.51 1.48
CA ASP A 71 -10.59 25.72 1.56
C ASP A 71 -11.78 26.45 0.88
N PRO A 72 -12.98 25.82 0.80
CA PRO A 72 -14.17 26.46 0.24
C PRO A 72 -14.63 27.74 0.95
N THR A 73 -14.20 27.97 2.19
CA THR A 73 -14.51 29.18 2.97
C THR A 73 -13.49 30.30 2.71
N GLY A 74 -12.42 30.01 1.96
CA GLY A 74 -11.32 30.93 1.67
C GLY A 74 -10.21 30.95 2.72
N GLN A 75 -10.32 30.11 3.76
CA GLN A 75 -9.32 29.98 4.81
C GLN A 75 -8.13 29.16 4.32
N THR A 76 -6.93 29.56 4.73
CA THR A 76 -5.70 28.83 4.41
C THR A 76 -5.67 27.51 5.16
N VAL A 77 -5.41 26.43 4.44
CA VAL A 77 -5.24 25.08 4.99
C VAL A 77 -3.76 24.84 5.26
N PHE A 78 -3.44 24.24 6.40
CA PHE A 78 -2.08 23.79 6.66
C PHE A 78 -1.68 22.73 5.62
N SER A 79 -0.48 22.88 5.06
CA SER A 79 0.02 21.99 4.03
C SER A 79 1.54 21.92 4.11
N GLU A 80 2.08 20.75 3.87
CA GLU A 80 3.52 20.52 3.87
C GLU A 80 4.01 20.00 2.53
N LEU A 81 5.20 20.45 2.14
CA LEU A 81 5.87 19.95 0.95
C LEU A 81 6.73 18.73 1.34
N PHE A 82 6.42 17.59 0.74
CA PHE A 82 7.01 16.29 1.04
C PHE A 82 7.74 15.75 -0.20
N PRO A 83 8.95 15.18 -0.09
CA PRO A 83 9.65 14.62 -1.24
C PRO A 83 8.95 13.35 -1.75
N ILE A 84 8.91 13.17 -3.07
CA ILE A 84 8.54 11.88 -3.66
C ILE A 84 9.74 10.95 -3.48
N SER A 85 9.50 9.71 -3.05
CA SER A 85 10.58 8.74 -2.82
C SER A 85 11.32 8.40 -4.10
N GLU A 86 12.60 8.05 -3.98
CA GLU A 86 13.42 7.63 -5.12
C GLU A 86 12.83 6.41 -5.86
N PRO A 87 12.32 5.36 -5.18
CA PRO A 87 11.64 4.27 -5.88
C PRO A 87 10.45 4.74 -6.74
N THR A 88 9.61 5.64 -6.21
CA THR A 88 8.46 6.18 -6.95
C THR A 88 8.89 7.05 -8.14
N LEU A 89 9.97 7.83 -7.99
CA LEU A 89 10.54 8.61 -9.09
C LEU A 89 11.07 7.73 -10.23
N ASN A 90 11.57 6.54 -9.90
CA ASN A 90 12.17 5.59 -10.83
C ASN A 90 11.18 4.59 -11.43
N ILE A 91 9.88 4.66 -11.11
CA ILE A 91 8.88 3.75 -11.67
C ILE A 91 8.85 3.87 -13.21
N PRO A 92 9.03 2.75 -13.95
CA PRO A 92 8.95 2.76 -15.40
C PRO A 92 7.61 3.30 -15.91
N GLY A 93 7.67 4.16 -16.95
CA GLY A 93 6.49 4.79 -17.53
C GLY A 93 6.05 6.09 -16.84
N ARG A 94 6.67 6.46 -15.72
CA ARG A 94 6.53 7.79 -15.14
C ARG A 94 7.20 8.83 -16.04
N THR A 95 6.45 9.84 -16.44
CA THR A 95 6.92 10.92 -17.35
C THR A 95 6.93 12.29 -16.70
N SER A 96 6.39 12.42 -15.48
CA SER A 96 6.39 13.67 -14.73
C SER A 96 7.81 14.07 -14.29
N ILE A 97 8.10 15.37 -14.29
CA ILE A 97 9.34 15.92 -13.71
C ILE A 97 9.16 16.38 -12.25
N THR A 98 7.96 16.22 -11.67
CA THR A 98 7.71 16.56 -10.26
C THR A 98 8.58 15.71 -9.34
N GLN A 99 9.18 16.33 -8.33
CA GLN A 99 10.00 15.63 -7.32
C GLN A 99 9.42 15.73 -5.92
N LYS A 100 8.34 16.49 -5.77
CA LYS A 100 7.70 16.78 -4.49
C LYS A 100 6.20 16.64 -4.64
N GLN A 101 5.55 16.49 -3.49
CA GLN A 101 4.11 16.46 -3.36
C GLN A 101 3.70 17.33 -2.18
N ILE A 102 2.56 17.98 -2.27
CA ILE A 102 1.97 18.64 -1.11
C ILE A 102 1.03 17.67 -0.41
N ILE A 103 1.12 17.64 0.90
CA ILE A 103 0.25 16.88 1.78
C ILE A 103 -0.57 17.87 2.60
N PHE A 104 -1.89 17.72 2.57
CA PHE A 104 -2.81 18.52 3.37
C PHE A 104 -4.01 17.67 3.81
N LYS A 105 -4.66 18.08 4.89
CA LYS A 105 -5.84 17.41 5.43
C LYS A 105 -7.12 17.99 4.82
N ALA A 106 -7.83 17.20 4.04
CA ALA A 106 -9.10 17.58 3.43
C ALA A 106 -10.27 17.17 4.34
N SER A 107 -11.23 18.07 4.51
CA SER A 107 -12.52 17.81 5.14
C SER A 107 -13.56 17.64 4.05
N LEU A 108 -14.31 16.54 4.07
CA LEU A 108 -15.34 16.26 3.06
C LEU A 108 -16.66 15.92 3.75
N PRO A 109 -17.77 16.55 3.36
CA PRO A 109 -19.09 16.20 3.88
C PRO A 109 -19.51 14.80 3.44
N ALA A 110 -20.47 14.20 4.15
CA ALA A 110 -21.12 12.96 3.74
C ALA A 110 -21.77 13.12 2.36
N LEU A 111 -21.56 12.16 1.46
CA LEU A 111 -22.09 12.14 0.09
C LEU A 111 -21.95 13.49 -0.63
N GLY A 112 -20.78 14.11 -0.51
CA GLY A 112 -20.56 15.46 -0.99
C GLY A 112 -19.12 15.72 -1.41
N PHE A 113 -18.85 16.95 -1.82
CA PHE A 113 -17.52 17.39 -2.25
C PHE A 113 -17.12 18.68 -1.57
N ASN A 114 -15.82 18.94 -1.56
CA ASN A 114 -15.25 20.26 -1.34
C ASN A 114 -14.22 20.57 -2.43
N THR A 115 -14.07 21.86 -2.74
CA THR A 115 -13.11 22.35 -3.73
C THR A 115 -12.03 23.16 -3.02
N TYR A 116 -10.78 22.77 -3.23
CA TYR A 116 -9.59 23.42 -2.71
C TYR A 116 -8.92 24.23 -3.81
N TYR A 117 -8.39 25.39 -3.45
CA TYR A 117 -7.80 26.34 -4.39
C TYR A 117 -6.31 26.44 -4.14
N PHE A 118 -5.52 26.16 -5.17
CA PHE A 118 -4.07 26.18 -5.13
C PHE A 118 -3.57 27.43 -5.88
N GLU A 119 -2.65 28.15 -5.25
CA GLU A 119 -1.97 29.31 -5.83
C GLU A 119 -0.51 29.30 -5.42
N THR A 120 0.40 29.46 -6.38
CA THR A 120 1.85 29.42 -6.12
C THR A 120 2.26 30.42 -5.04
N LYS A 121 3.12 29.99 -4.11
CA LYS A 121 3.67 30.90 -3.10
C LYS A 121 4.65 31.88 -3.76
N PRO A 122 4.59 33.18 -3.45
CA PRO A 122 5.61 34.12 -3.90
C PRO A 122 6.98 33.74 -3.34
N ASP A 123 8.04 33.83 -4.16
CA ASP A 123 9.43 33.46 -3.84
C ASP A 123 10.02 34.16 -2.58
N GLN A 124 9.34 35.18 -2.03
CA GLN A 124 9.80 35.97 -0.89
C GLN A 124 9.17 35.61 0.46
N VAL A 125 8.27 34.63 0.51
CA VAL A 125 7.89 34.05 1.81
C VAL A 125 8.97 33.05 2.17
N THR A 126 9.97 33.48 2.95
CA THR A 126 10.81 32.58 3.73
C THR A 126 9.88 31.65 4.49
N SER A 127 9.67 30.45 3.93
CA SER A 127 8.99 29.36 4.62
C SER A 127 9.66 29.24 5.98
N GLY A 128 8.87 29.33 7.06
CA GLY A 128 9.36 28.95 8.38
C GLY A 128 10.10 27.62 8.26
N GLU A 129 11.21 27.47 8.98
CA GLU A 129 12.08 26.29 8.91
C GLU A 129 11.24 25.03 8.74
N SER A 130 11.42 24.36 7.59
CA SER A 130 10.71 23.12 7.33
C SER A 130 11.03 22.15 8.45
N LYS A 131 10.03 21.75 9.23
CA LYS A 131 10.16 20.70 10.26
C LYS A 131 10.50 19.33 9.65
N LEU A 132 10.55 19.23 8.32
CA LEU A 132 10.89 18.02 7.61
C LEU A 132 12.33 17.60 7.91
N LYS A 133 12.47 16.45 8.55
CA LYS A 133 13.75 15.80 8.82
C LYS A 133 13.89 14.56 7.96
N ILE A 134 15.04 14.40 7.30
CA ILE A 134 15.40 13.18 6.57
C ILE A 134 16.62 12.56 7.23
N THR A 135 16.54 11.27 7.56
CA THR A 135 17.67 10.46 8.03
C THR A 135 17.83 9.22 7.17
N HIS A 136 19.05 8.68 7.12
CA HIS A 136 19.39 7.53 6.29
C HIS A 136 20.13 6.49 7.12
N ASN A 137 19.68 5.23 7.08
CA ASN A 137 20.28 4.09 7.76
C ASN A 137 20.57 4.35 9.25
N GLU A 138 19.61 4.99 9.92
CA GLU A 138 19.60 5.22 11.36
C GLU A 138 18.29 4.66 11.92
N GLU A 139 18.26 4.34 13.22
CA GLU A 139 17.03 3.96 13.91
C GLU A 139 15.92 4.98 13.61
N CYS A 140 14.74 4.46 13.32
CA CYS A 140 13.63 5.27 12.87
C CYS A 140 12.38 4.95 13.67
N ILE A 141 11.78 6.00 14.20
CA ILE A 141 10.58 5.90 15.03
C ILE A 141 9.53 6.80 14.40
N LEU A 142 8.48 6.18 13.86
CA LEU A 142 7.28 6.91 13.43
C LEU A 142 6.33 6.95 14.61
N LYS A 143 5.87 8.14 15.01
CA LYS A 143 5.01 8.27 16.18
C LYS A 143 4.00 9.39 16.05
N ASN A 144 2.73 9.06 16.31
CA ASN A 144 1.67 10.04 16.55
C ASN A 144 1.08 9.81 17.96
N GLN A 145 -0.11 10.33 18.24
CA GLN A 145 -0.76 10.15 19.53
C GLN A 145 -1.35 8.75 19.76
N ASN A 146 -1.66 8.01 18.69
CA ASN A 146 -2.33 6.71 18.73
C ASN A 146 -1.36 5.53 18.58
N LEU A 147 -0.33 5.69 17.76
CA LEU A 147 0.60 4.64 17.35
C LEU A 147 2.06 5.06 17.47
N ARG A 148 2.91 4.07 17.74
CA ARG A 148 4.35 4.13 17.58
C ARG A 148 4.83 2.94 16.76
N VAL A 149 5.71 3.19 15.79
CA VAL A 149 6.27 2.21 14.86
C VAL A 149 7.78 2.32 14.91
N ASP A 150 8.45 1.25 15.30
CA ASP A 150 9.90 1.24 15.53
C ASP A 150 10.61 0.41 14.44
N PHE A 151 11.64 1.00 13.84
CA PHE A 151 12.55 0.37 12.88
C PHE A 151 14.00 0.45 13.38
N ASP A 152 14.80 -0.59 13.10
CA ASP A 152 16.25 -0.49 13.29
C ASP A 152 16.94 0.24 12.14
N ASP A 153 18.25 0.44 12.30
CA ASP A 153 19.16 1.02 11.32
C ASP A 153 19.27 0.19 10.01
N GLN A 154 18.82 -1.06 10.03
CA GLN A 154 18.75 -1.97 8.89
C GLN A 154 17.37 -1.97 8.20
N GLY A 155 16.42 -1.15 8.65
CA GLY A 155 15.07 -1.07 8.07
C GLY A 155 14.16 -2.27 8.39
N ASN A 156 14.50 -3.09 9.38
CA ASN A 156 13.59 -4.08 9.95
C ASN A 156 12.52 -3.36 10.77
N LEU A 157 11.24 -3.66 10.50
CA LEU A 157 10.16 -3.32 11.42
C LEU A 157 10.31 -4.18 12.67
N HIS A 158 10.46 -3.56 13.84
CA HIS A 158 10.61 -4.24 15.12
C HIS A 158 9.34 -4.28 15.94
N GLN A 159 8.61 -3.17 16.00
CA GLN A 159 7.46 -3.08 16.88
C GLN A 159 6.42 -2.10 16.36
N ILE A 160 5.15 -2.46 16.54
CA ILE A 160 4.02 -1.52 16.45
C ILE A 160 3.33 -1.51 17.80
N ILE A 161 3.17 -0.32 18.38
CA ILE A 161 2.54 -0.10 19.68
C ILE A 161 1.31 0.78 19.50
N ASN A 162 0.16 0.29 19.93
CA ASN A 162 -1.02 1.11 20.18
C ASN A 162 -0.85 1.82 21.53
N LEU A 163 -0.66 3.14 21.47
CA LEU A 163 -0.40 3.99 22.63
C LEU A 163 -1.65 4.21 23.50
N ASN A 164 -2.84 4.15 22.89
CA ASN A 164 -4.11 4.33 23.60
C ASN A 164 -4.44 3.14 24.50
N GLN A 165 -4.11 1.93 24.04
CA GLN A 165 -4.36 0.69 24.78
C GLN A 165 -3.11 0.16 25.50
N ASN A 166 -1.94 0.74 25.23
CA ASN A 166 -0.64 0.25 25.66
C ASN A 166 -0.39 -1.22 25.27
N ILE A 167 -0.76 -1.57 24.03
CA ILE A 167 -0.62 -2.91 23.46
C ILE A 167 0.41 -2.87 22.34
N GLY A 168 1.42 -3.74 22.40
CA GLY A 168 2.47 -3.86 21.38
C GLY A 168 2.51 -5.23 20.72
N VAL A 169 2.83 -5.23 19.42
CA VAL A 169 3.17 -6.43 18.65
C VAL A 169 4.61 -6.32 18.20
N SER A 170 5.41 -7.32 18.53
CA SER A 170 6.83 -7.39 18.15
C SER A 170 6.97 -8.21 16.88
N PHE A 171 7.80 -7.73 15.98
CA PHE A 171 8.07 -8.34 14.69
C PHE A 171 9.46 -8.97 14.73
N SER A 172 9.52 -10.30 14.52
CA SER A 172 10.80 -10.97 14.32
C SER A 172 11.36 -10.70 12.92
N ASN A 173 10.46 -10.49 11.95
CA ASN A 173 10.79 -9.98 10.63
C ASN A 173 9.54 -9.45 9.91
N GLN A 174 9.71 -8.38 9.14
CA GLN A 174 8.78 -7.98 8.08
C GLN A 174 9.58 -7.68 6.82
N GLY A 175 9.15 -8.26 5.71
CA GLY A 175 9.80 -8.03 4.42
C GLY A 175 9.25 -8.87 3.29
N PHE A 176 9.92 -8.79 2.14
CA PHE A 176 9.54 -9.49 0.92
C PHE A 176 10.32 -10.79 0.74
N TYR A 177 9.59 -11.81 0.30
CA TYR A 177 10.12 -13.12 -0.02
C TYR A 177 9.55 -13.58 -1.36
N TRP A 178 10.08 -14.67 -1.88
CA TRP A 178 9.52 -15.30 -3.06
C TRP A 178 9.55 -16.82 -2.96
N TYR A 179 8.47 -17.42 -3.45
CA TYR A 179 8.43 -18.85 -3.74
C TYR A 179 8.88 -19.09 -5.17
N GLN A 180 9.71 -20.12 -5.35
CA GLN A 180 10.02 -20.64 -6.67
C GLN A 180 8.80 -21.39 -7.21
N GLY A 181 8.26 -20.94 -8.34
CA GLY A 181 7.19 -21.66 -9.03
C GLY A 181 7.71 -22.99 -9.59
N PHE A 182 6.99 -24.08 -9.35
CA PHE A 182 7.37 -25.40 -9.84
C PHE A 182 7.31 -25.46 -11.37
N ALA A 183 8.45 -25.74 -12.01
CA ALA A 183 8.63 -25.83 -13.46
C ALA A 183 8.19 -27.21 -13.98
N GLY A 184 6.90 -27.50 -13.83
CA GLY A 184 6.31 -28.77 -14.24
C GLY A 184 6.10 -28.89 -15.75
N ASN A 185 6.11 -30.12 -16.28
CA ASN A 185 5.78 -30.41 -17.69
C ASN A 185 4.31 -30.80 -17.90
N ASN A 186 3.51 -30.85 -16.83
CA ASN A 186 2.10 -31.18 -16.81
C ASN A 186 1.76 -32.53 -17.46
N SER A 187 2.68 -33.49 -17.45
CA SER A 187 2.44 -34.84 -18.00
C SER A 187 1.62 -35.75 -17.07
N GLN A 188 1.68 -35.47 -15.77
CA GLN A 188 0.89 -36.10 -14.70
C GLN A 188 0.81 -35.13 -13.51
N SER A 189 -0.02 -35.45 -12.51
CA SER A 189 -0.26 -34.61 -11.32
C SER A 189 1.03 -34.16 -10.64
N ASP A 190 2.00 -35.06 -10.48
CA ASP A 190 3.25 -34.78 -9.76
C ASP A 190 4.15 -33.80 -10.53
N PHE A 191 3.91 -33.61 -11.82
CA PHE A 191 4.60 -32.64 -12.67
C PHE A 191 3.72 -31.44 -13.04
N GLN A 192 2.68 -31.15 -12.26
CA GLN A 192 1.87 -29.94 -12.41
C GLN A 192 2.71 -28.67 -12.22
N ALA A 193 2.75 -27.76 -13.20
CA ALA A 193 3.43 -26.49 -13.09
C ALA A 193 2.64 -25.50 -12.22
N SER A 194 3.35 -24.56 -11.61
CA SER A 194 2.73 -23.30 -11.15
C SER A 194 2.42 -22.43 -12.37
N GLY A 195 1.26 -21.78 -12.39
CA GLY A 195 0.81 -20.95 -13.52
C GLY A 195 -0.26 -19.94 -13.13
N ALA A 196 -1.05 -19.49 -14.10
CA ALA A 196 -2.08 -18.47 -13.91
C ALA A 196 -3.10 -18.85 -12.81
N TYR A 197 -3.44 -20.14 -12.71
CA TYR A 197 -4.43 -20.69 -11.78
C TYR A 197 -3.78 -21.37 -10.57
N ILE A 198 -2.74 -22.18 -10.82
CA ILE A 198 -2.14 -23.04 -9.81
C ILE A 198 -0.99 -22.30 -9.14
N PHE A 199 -1.01 -22.26 -7.81
CA PHE A 199 0.14 -21.94 -6.98
C PHE A 199 0.78 -23.25 -6.50
N ARG A 200 1.96 -23.55 -7.04
CA ARG A 200 2.74 -24.74 -6.63
C ARG A 200 4.20 -24.35 -6.38
N PRO A 201 4.56 -24.04 -5.12
CA PRO A 201 5.93 -23.72 -4.77
C PRO A 201 6.80 -24.98 -4.78
N VAL A 202 8.07 -24.86 -5.20
CA VAL A 202 9.05 -25.97 -5.13
C VAL A 202 9.36 -26.38 -3.69
N ALA A 203 9.38 -25.42 -2.77
CA ALA A 203 9.73 -25.63 -1.37
C ALA A 203 8.80 -24.83 -0.45
N SER A 204 8.62 -25.31 0.78
CA SER A 204 7.77 -24.62 1.76
C SER A 204 8.40 -23.36 2.36
N ILE A 205 9.73 -23.23 2.27
CA ILE A 205 10.48 -22.07 2.77
C ILE A 205 10.78 -21.15 1.59
N PRO A 206 10.22 -19.92 1.56
CA PRO A 206 10.53 -18.98 0.50
C PRO A 206 11.90 -18.33 0.74
N GLN A 207 12.46 -17.77 -0.33
CA GLN A 207 13.73 -17.06 -0.29
C GLN A 207 13.49 -15.57 -0.08
N PRO A 208 14.30 -14.85 0.72
CA PRO A 208 14.18 -13.40 0.79
C PRO A 208 14.51 -12.78 -0.58
N VAL A 209 13.83 -11.69 -0.95
CA VAL A 209 14.14 -10.97 -2.21
C VAL A 209 15.50 -10.27 -2.15
N SER A 210 15.99 -9.99 -0.93
CA SER A 210 17.30 -9.42 -0.67
C SER A 210 17.77 -9.75 0.74
N GLN A 211 19.09 -9.86 0.93
CA GLN A 211 19.71 -10.03 2.24
C GLN A 211 20.03 -8.70 2.92
N THR A 212 20.01 -7.61 2.15
CA THR A 212 20.31 -6.25 2.61
C THR A 212 19.21 -5.30 2.16
N ARG A 213 19.04 -4.20 2.87
CA ARG A 213 18.13 -3.12 2.48
C ARG A 213 18.66 -1.80 3.01
N SER A 214 18.19 -0.70 2.44
CA SER A 214 18.44 0.64 2.96
C SER A 214 17.16 1.21 3.57
N LEU A 215 17.33 2.12 4.53
CA LEU A 215 16.26 2.83 5.19
C LEU A 215 16.44 4.33 5.00
N THR A 216 15.41 5.01 4.54
CA THR A 216 15.31 6.48 4.59
C THR A 216 14.06 6.86 5.37
N CYS A 217 14.23 7.64 6.43
CA CYS A 217 13.12 8.11 7.23
C CYS A 217 12.87 9.59 7.02
N ILE A 218 11.62 9.91 6.72
CA ILE A 218 11.15 11.26 6.44
C ILE A 218 10.10 11.60 7.49
N THR A 219 10.43 12.54 8.36
CA THR A 219 9.55 12.99 9.45
C THR A 219 9.03 14.38 9.13
N ALA A 220 7.72 14.52 8.93
CA ALA A 220 7.00 15.80 8.83
C ALA A 220 5.85 15.86 9.85
N GLU A 221 5.14 16.99 9.94
CA GLU A 221 4.06 17.18 10.91
C GLU A 221 2.82 16.34 10.59
N SER A 222 2.41 16.31 9.31
CA SER A 222 1.22 15.60 8.83
C SER A 222 1.47 14.12 8.58
N VAL A 223 2.72 13.75 8.26
CA VAL A 223 3.06 12.34 7.97
C VAL A 223 4.53 12.06 8.24
N GLN A 224 4.78 10.84 8.72
CA GLN A 224 6.12 10.29 8.87
C GLN A 224 6.18 9.01 8.05
N THR A 225 7.25 8.83 7.26
CA THR A 225 7.38 7.68 6.35
C THR A 225 8.76 7.05 6.46
N ALA A 226 8.78 5.73 6.60
CA ALA A 226 9.97 4.90 6.41
C ALA A 226 9.96 4.33 4.98
N VAL A 227 10.90 4.78 4.15
CA VAL A 227 11.13 4.27 2.80
C VAL A 227 12.21 3.19 2.89
N ILE A 228 11.87 1.98 2.51
CA ILE A 228 12.74 0.80 2.60
C ILE A 228 12.95 0.24 1.21
N VAL A 229 14.21 0.19 0.76
CA VAL A 229 14.59 -0.34 -0.56
C VAL A 229 15.34 -1.65 -0.37
N PHE A 230 14.76 -2.74 -0.87
CA PHE A 230 15.36 -4.09 -0.74
C PHE A 230 16.34 -4.37 -1.88
N ASN A 231 15.98 -4.00 -3.10
CA ASN A 231 16.78 -4.12 -4.32
C ASN A 231 16.17 -3.24 -5.42
N ASP A 232 16.76 -3.25 -6.62
CA ASP A 232 16.37 -2.40 -7.76
C ASP A 232 14.93 -2.61 -8.27
N TRP A 233 14.23 -3.67 -7.83
CA TRP A 233 12.88 -4.01 -8.28
C TRP A 233 11.89 -4.23 -7.11
N THR A 234 12.30 -3.97 -5.87
CA THR A 234 11.45 -4.15 -4.68
C THR A 234 11.71 -3.07 -3.63
N SER A 235 10.67 -2.30 -3.30
CA SER A 235 10.68 -1.31 -2.22
C SER A 235 9.32 -1.25 -1.52
N GLN A 236 9.31 -0.69 -0.31
CA GLN A 236 8.07 -0.32 0.39
C GLN A 236 8.20 1.03 1.09
N GLU A 237 7.06 1.68 1.28
CA GLU A 237 6.92 2.86 2.11
C GLU A 237 5.92 2.55 3.22
N ILE A 238 6.35 2.74 4.48
CA ILE A 238 5.47 2.61 5.64
C ILE A 238 5.20 4.01 6.19
N SER A 239 3.97 4.49 6.02
CA SER A 239 3.55 5.84 6.42
C SER A 239 2.65 5.80 7.66
N LEU A 240 2.91 6.73 8.59
CA LEU A 240 2.04 7.04 9.71
C LEU A 240 1.62 8.52 9.62
N TYR A 241 0.34 8.77 9.38
CA TYR A 241 -0.23 10.12 9.39
C TYR A 241 -0.46 10.64 10.80
N ASP A 242 -0.53 11.96 10.97
CA ASP A 242 -1.08 12.55 12.19
C ASP A 242 -2.49 12.02 12.44
N GLU A 243 -2.79 11.73 13.70
CA GLU A 243 -4.08 11.19 14.12
C GLU A 243 -4.51 9.84 13.50
N GLY A 244 -3.68 9.24 12.66
CA GLY A 244 -3.92 7.91 12.12
C GLY A 244 -3.91 6.82 13.19
N GLU A 245 -4.78 5.82 13.03
CA GLU A 245 -4.89 4.64 13.93
C GLU A 245 -4.35 3.35 13.28
N PHE A 246 -3.78 3.48 12.09
CA PHE A 246 -3.14 2.41 11.34
C PHE A 246 -1.91 2.94 10.61
N VAL A 247 -1.05 2.04 10.15
CA VAL A 247 0.04 2.34 9.23
C VAL A 247 -0.39 1.99 7.81
N GLU A 248 -0.02 2.84 6.84
CA GLU A 248 -0.16 2.52 5.43
C GLU A 248 1.12 1.87 4.94
N VAL A 249 1.01 0.73 4.24
CA VAL A 249 2.14 0.03 3.63
C VAL A 249 1.94 0.05 2.12
N GLU A 250 2.64 0.95 1.45
CA GLU A 250 2.71 0.98 -0.01
C GLU A 250 3.91 0.15 -0.46
N TRP A 251 3.76 -0.62 -1.54
CA TRP A 251 4.84 -1.43 -2.08
C TRP A 251 4.96 -1.29 -3.58
N THR A 252 6.19 -1.39 -4.07
CA THR A 252 6.53 -1.41 -5.49
C THR A 252 7.33 -2.67 -5.75
N VAL A 253 6.77 -3.58 -6.57
CA VAL A 253 7.40 -4.85 -6.96
C VAL A 253 7.39 -4.95 -8.47
N GLY A 254 8.57 -5.01 -9.07
CA GLY A 254 8.76 -5.27 -10.48
C GLY A 254 9.78 -4.33 -11.15
N PRO A 255 10.30 -4.71 -12.33
CA PRO A 255 10.04 -5.98 -13.02
C PRO A 255 10.71 -7.17 -12.29
N ILE A 256 9.97 -8.26 -12.09
CA ILE A 256 10.50 -9.47 -11.41
C ILE A 256 11.54 -10.12 -12.34
N PRO A 257 12.79 -10.34 -11.89
CA PRO A 257 13.85 -10.86 -12.74
C PRO A 257 13.62 -12.33 -13.09
N ILE A 258 13.90 -12.69 -14.36
CA ILE A 258 13.73 -14.05 -14.89
C ILE A 258 14.96 -14.55 -15.67
N ASP A 259 16.08 -13.81 -15.64
CA ASP A 259 17.30 -14.16 -16.38
C ASP A 259 17.91 -15.49 -15.90
N ASP A 260 17.54 -15.92 -14.69
CA ASP A 260 17.88 -17.21 -14.09
C ASP A 260 16.97 -18.36 -14.57
N ASN A 261 15.97 -18.09 -15.41
CA ASN A 261 14.91 -19.01 -15.83
C ASN A 261 14.09 -19.58 -14.65
N ILE A 262 13.94 -18.81 -13.57
CA ILE A 262 13.17 -19.19 -12.39
C ILE A 262 11.93 -18.30 -12.27
N GLY A 263 10.74 -18.91 -12.30
CA GLY A 263 9.48 -18.25 -11.99
C GLY A 263 9.40 -17.92 -10.49
N LYS A 264 8.97 -16.70 -10.15
CA LYS A 264 8.95 -16.18 -8.77
C LYS A 264 7.58 -15.65 -8.40
N GLU A 265 7.12 -16.04 -7.22
CA GLU A 265 5.85 -15.61 -6.64
C GLU A 265 6.17 -14.82 -5.38
N ILE A 266 6.05 -13.49 -5.47
CA ILE A 266 6.51 -12.53 -4.48
C ILE A 266 5.45 -12.36 -3.40
N ILE A 267 5.87 -12.43 -2.15
CA ILE A 267 5.02 -12.26 -0.98
C ILE A 267 5.60 -11.17 -0.08
N ILE A 268 4.72 -10.43 0.59
CA ILE A 268 5.04 -9.68 1.81
C ILE A 268 4.68 -10.56 3.00
N ARG A 269 5.59 -10.70 3.97
CA ARG A 269 5.38 -11.54 5.16
C ARG A 269 5.60 -10.72 6.43
N TYR A 270 4.69 -10.89 7.39
CA TYR A 270 4.70 -10.28 8.71
C TYR A 270 4.85 -11.39 9.75
N ASN A 271 6.06 -11.56 10.29
CA ASN A 271 6.32 -12.51 11.36
C ASN A 271 6.31 -11.80 12.71
N THR A 272 5.41 -12.21 13.59
CA THR A 272 5.18 -11.57 14.89
C THR A 272 5.32 -12.55 16.05
N ASP A 273 5.27 -12.02 17.26
CA ASP A 273 5.21 -12.76 18.52
C ASP A 273 3.77 -13.12 18.95
N ILE A 274 2.78 -13.01 18.07
CA ILE A 274 1.39 -13.41 18.33
C ILE A 274 1.28 -14.94 18.35
N ASP A 275 0.76 -15.51 19.45
CA ASP A 275 0.44 -16.94 19.52
C ASP A 275 -0.90 -17.22 18.83
N SER A 276 -0.85 -17.42 17.50
CA SER A 276 -2.05 -17.61 16.68
C SER A 276 -2.60 -19.04 16.69
N GLN A 277 -1.88 -20.01 17.26
CA GLN A 277 -2.31 -21.41 17.42
C GLN A 277 -2.82 -22.04 16.13
N SER A 278 -2.08 -21.84 15.02
CA SER A 278 -2.41 -22.30 13.66
C SER A 278 -3.70 -21.71 13.08
N LYS A 279 -4.31 -20.70 13.72
CA LYS A 279 -5.53 -20.05 13.27
C LYS A 279 -5.26 -18.69 12.65
N TYR A 280 -6.03 -18.38 11.61
CA TYR A 280 -6.03 -17.11 10.93
C TYR A 280 -7.40 -16.88 10.31
N TYR A 281 -7.68 -15.66 9.88
CA TYR A 281 -9.02 -15.25 9.50
C TYR A 281 -8.96 -14.48 8.19
N THR A 282 -9.81 -14.84 7.24
CA THR A 282 -9.88 -14.21 5.92
C THR A 282 -11.32 -13.85 5.60
N ASP A 283 -11.53 -12.72 4.93
CA ASP A 283 -12.85 -12.37 4.45
C ASP A 283 -13.35 -13.30 3.31
N ALA A 284 -14.66 -13.24 3.06
CA ALA A 284 -15.32 -13.76 1.89
C ALA A 284 -15.96 -12.59 1.12
N ASN A 285 -15.36 -12.24 -0.01
CA ASN A 285 -15.84 -11.18 -0.91
C ASN A 285 -16.03 -9.81 -0.21
N GLY A 286 -15.16 -9.48 0.73
CA GLY A 286 -15.20 -8.23 1.49
C GLY A 286 -16.21 -8.20 2.64
N ARG A 287 -16.93 -9.31 2.87
CA ARG A 287 -18.08 -9.36 3.81
C ARG A 287 -17.76 -10.17 5.07
N GLU A 288 -18.28 -11.38 5.14
CA GLU A 288 -18.13 -12.28 6.28
C GLU A 288 -16.67 -12.67 6.43
N VAL A 289 -16.30 -13.06 7.65
CA VAL A 289 -14.95 -13.53 7.92
C VAL A 289 -15.01 -14.96 8.44
N LEU A 290 -14.20 -15.80 7.80
CA LEU A 290 -14.09 -17.22 8.08
C LEU A 290 -12.82 -17.48 8.89
N GLU A 291 -12.95 -18.24 9.97
CA GLU A 291 -11.81 -18.85 10.66
C GLU A 291 -11.21 -19.92 9.75
N ARG A 292 -9.89 -19.87 9.59
CA ARG A 292 -9.06 -20.84 8.88
C ARG A 292 -8.12 -21.47 9.90
N THR A 293 -7.93 -22.79 9.78
CA THR A 293 -6.93 -23.53 10.55
C THR A 293 -5.96 -24.13 9.55
N ARG A 294 -4.66 -23.85 9.73
CA ARG A 294 -3.60 -24.40 8.89
C ARG A 294 -3.69 -25.93 8.87
N ASP A 295 -3.55 -26.52 7.68
CA ASP A 295 -3.56 -27.97 7.45
C ASP A 295 -4.84 -28.69 7.88
N TYR A 296 -5.97 -27.98 7.92
CA TYR A 296 -7.26 -28.54 8.35
C TYR A 296 -8.38 -28.25 7.36
N ARG A 297 -9.35 -29.18 7.29
CA ARG A 297 -10.61 -29.03 6.56
C ARG A 297 -11.77 -29.54 7.42
N PRO A 298 -12.88 -28.79 7.53
CA PRO A 298 -13.98 -29.17 8.41
C PRO A 298 -14.83 -30.33 7.88
N THR A 299 -14.82 -30.58 6.57
CA THR A 299 -15.77 -31.49 5.91
C THR A 299 -15.16 -32.81 5.44
N TRP A 300 -13.84 -33.00 5.53
CA TRP A 300 -13.17 -34.28 5.23
C TRP A 300 -11.83 -34.40 5.96
N ASN A 301 -11.31 -35.62 6.05
CA ASN A 301 -9.96 -35.85 6.56
C ASN A 301 -8.92 -35.38 5.54
N TYR A 302 -8.26 -34.26 5.81
CA TYR A 302 -7.31 -33.64 4.89
C TYR A 302 -5.91 -34.25 5.04
N THR A 303 -5.41 -34.86 3.96
CA THR A 303 -4.01 -35.25 3.85
C THR A 303 -3.23 -34.08 3.26
N VAL A 304 -2.27 -33.56 4.04
CA VAL A 304 -1.43 -32.45 3.59
C VAL A 304 -0.45 -32.94 2.53
N VAL A 305 -0.61 -32.45 1.31
CA VAL A 305 0.30 -32.70 0.18
C VAL A 305 1.07 -31.46 -0.24
N GLU A 306 0.50 -30.28 0.00
CA GLU A 306 1.05 -28.97 -0.34
C GLU A 306 0.94 -28.05 0.88
N ASN A 307 1.98 -28.01 1.71
CA ASN A 307 1.98 -27.35 3.03
C ASN A 307 1.82 -25.82 2.96
N VAL A 308 2.10 -25.22 1.80
CA VAL A 308 1.96 -23.77 1.58
C VAL A 308 0.68 -23.47 0.84
N SER A 309 0.57 -23.89 -0.43
CA SER A 309 -0.56 -23.50 -1.28
C SER A 309 -1.90 -24.06 -0.80
N GLY A 310 -1.89 -25.20 -0.10
CA GLY A 310 -3.08 -25.73 0.58
C GLY A 310 -3.61 -24.83 1.71
N ASN A 311 -2.87 -23.82 2.15
CA ASN A 311 -3.24 -22.88 3.21
C ASN A 311 -3.41 -21.44 2.71
N TYR A 312 -3.36 -21.22 1.40
CA TYR A 312 -3.68 -19.94 0.80
C TYR A 312 -5.18 -19.79 0.56
N TYR A 313 -5.71 -18.61 0.87
CA TYR A 313 -7.11 -18.24 0.66
C TYR A 313 -7.20 -16.87 -0.03
N PRO A 314 -8.29 -16.59 -0.76
CA PRO A 314 -8.53 -15.26 -1.31
C PRO A 314 -8.74 -14.26 -0.17
N ILE A 315 -8.14 -13.07 -0.32
CA ILE A 315 -8.31 -11.92 0.55
C ILE A 315 -8.80 -10.79 -0.34
N ASN A 316 -10.05 -10.35 -0.17
CA ASN A 316 -10.59 -9.23 -0.94
C ASN A 316 -10.62 -7.93 -0.14
N SER A 317 -10.43 -8.01 1.17
CA SER A 317 -10.40 -6.83 2.05
C SER A 317 -9.47 -6.97 3.25
N ARG A 318 -9.37 -8.17 3.86
CA ARG A 318 -8.64 -8.33 5.13
C ARG A 318 -8.25 -9.75 5.47
N ILE A 319 -7.07 -9.87 6.07
CA ILE A 319 -6.58 -11.06 6.77
C ILE A 319 -6.07 -10.69 8.16
N TRP A 320 -6.24 -11.56 9.15
CA TRP A 320 -5.62 -11.33 10.46
C TRP A 320 -5.25 -12.61 11.20
N ILE A 321 -4.37 -12.43 12.17
CA ILE A 321 -4.04 -13.38 13.24
C ILE A 321 -4.25 -12.70 14.59
N LYS A 322 -4.55 -13.48 15.62
CA LYS A 322 -4.74 -12.97 16.98
C LYS A 322 -4.35 -13.99 18.03
N ASP A 323 -3.99 -13.49 19.20
CA ASP A 323 -3.88 -14.25 20.44
C ASP A 323 -4.99 -13.80 21.43
N GLN A 324 -4.83 -14.06 22.72
CA GLN A 324 -5.81 -13.68 23.75
C GLN A 324 -5.96 -12.15 23.91
N ASN A 325 -4.91 -11.38 23.63
CA ASN A 325 -4.82 -9.95 23.96
C ASN A 325 -4.58 -9.06 22.74
N ARG A 326 -4.09 -9.61 21.64
CA ARG A 326 -3.55 -8.85 20.50
C ARG A 326 -4.05 -9.40 19.18
N GLN A 327 -4.21 -8.53 18.19
CA GLN A 327 -4.57 -8.87 16.82
C GLN A 327 -3.74 -8.03 15.85
N LEU A 328 -3.14 -8.68 14.85
CA LEU A 328 -2.55 -8.02 13.68
C LEU A 328 -3.49 -8.22 12.49
N THR A 329 -4.01 -7.12 11.95
CA THR A 329 -4.88 -7.13 10.76
C THR A 329 -4.18 -6.45 9.60
N VAL A 330 -4.14 -7.11 8.45
CA VAL A 330 -3.69 -6.55 7.17
C VAL A 330 -4.93 -6.30 6.33
N LEU A 331 -5.12 -5.05 5.90
CA LEU A 331 -6.17 -4.64 4.97
C LEU A 331 -5.56 -4.50 3.58
N THR A 332 -6.22 -5.04 2.55
CA THR A 332 -5.71 -5.03 1.18
C THR A 332 -6.46 -4.01 0.32
N ASP A 333 -5.76 -3.39 -0.63
CA ASP A 333 -6.34 -2.46 -1.60
C ASP A 333 -6.98 -3.17 -2.81
N ARG A 334 -6.70 -4.46 -2.95
CA ARG A 334 -7.14 -5.33 -4.05
C ARG A 334 -7.32 -6.77 -3.59
N SER A 335 -7.75 -7.60 -4.52
CA SER A 335 -7.84 -9.05 -4.31
C SER A 335 -6.46 -9.69 -4.41
N GLU A 336 -6.06 -10.38 -3.35
CA GLU A 336 -4.77 -11.05 -3.24
C GLU A 336 -4.95 -12.46 -2.68
N GLY A 337 -3.92 -13.29 -2.78
CA GLY A 337 -3.86 -14.58 -2.08
C GLY A 337 -3.01 -14.45 -0.84
N GLY A 338 -3.45 -14.99 0.29
CA GLY A 338 -2.63 -15.00 1.49
C GLY A 338 -3.02 -16.08 2.49
N GLY A 339 -2.21 -16.21 3.54
CA GLY A 339 -2.38 -17.25 4.54
C GLY A 339 -1.45 -17.06 5.75
N SER A 340 -1.48 -18.05 6.64
CA SER A 340 -0.63 -18.12 7.83
C SER A 340 0.09 -19.47 7.85
N ILE A 341 1.27 -19.53 7.23
CA ILE A 341 2.05 -20.78 7.08
C ILE A 341 2.80 -21.16 8.35
N LEU A 342 3.09 -20.18 9.22
CA LEU A 342 3.70 -20.36 10.52
C LEU A 342 2.86 -19.64 11.59
N ASP A 343 2.91 -20.13 12.82
CA ASP A 343 2.26 -19.43 13.94
C ASP A 343 2.89 -18.05 14.14
N GLY A 344 2.04 -17.07 14.46
CA GLY A 344 2.43 -15.66 14.54
C GLY A 344 2.75 -15.00 13.21
N SER A 345 2.54 -15.68 12.07
CA SER A 345 2.86 -15.15 10.74
C SER A 345 1.61 -14.93 9.89
N VAL A 346 1.62 -13.84 9.10
CA VAL A 346 0.71 -13.61 7.98
C VAL A 346 1.55 -13.33 6.75
N GLU A 347 1.18 -13.91 5.62
CA GLU A 347 1.76 -13.56 4.32
C GLU A 347 0.70 -13.30 3.27
N VAL A 348 1.02 -12.38 2.37
CA VAL A 348 0.18 -11.95 1.26
C VAL A 348 1.02 -11.95 -0.01
N MET A 349 0.53 -12.61 -1.05
CA MET A 349 1.17 -12.68 -2.35
C MET A 349 0.78 -11.46 -3.18
N VAL A 350 1.77 -10.62 -3.47
CA VAL A 350 1.59 -9.29 -4.07
C VAL A 350 1.83 -9.29 -5.57
N HIS A 351 2.68 -10.19 -6.08
CA HIS A 351 2.95 -10.30 -7.50
C HIS A 351 3.52 -11.68 -7.89
N ARG A 352 3.37 -12.07 -9.15
CA ARG A 352 3.80 -13.37 -9.67
C ARG A 352 4.31 -13.19 -11.09
N ARG A 353 5.41 -13.86 -11.41
CA ARG A 353 5.93 -13.99 -12.77
C ARG A 353 6.43 -15.42 -12.99
N LEU A 354 5.77 -16.14 -13.88
CA LEU A 354 5.93 -17.59 -14.08
C LEU A 354 6.24 -17.87 -15.55
N LEU A 355 7.09 -18.88 -15.77
CA LEU A 355 7.66 -19.18 -17.09
C LEU A 355 7.00 -20.38 -17.79
N TYR A 356 6.00 -20.99 -17.14
CA TYR A 356 5.28 -22.16 -17.63
C TYR A 356 3.77 -21.95 -17.51
N ASP A 357 3.02 -22.47 -18.47
CA ASP A 357 1.56 -22.62 -18.41
C ASP A 357 1.21 -23.83 -17.53
N ASP A 358 0.16 -23.72 -16.72
CA ASP A 358 -0.32 -24.78 -15.82
C ASP A 358 -1.32 -25.73 -16.48
N ARG A 359 -1.56 -25.59 -17.79
CA ARG A 359 -2.42 -26.43 -18.64
C ARG A 359 -3.86 -26.55 -18.17
N LEU A 360 -4.40 -25.49 -17.59
CA LEU A 360 -5.83 -25.38 -17.25
C LEU A 360 -6.66 -24.58 -18.28
N GLY A 361 -6.07 -24.20 -19.41
CA GLY A 361 -6.80 -23.77 -20.61
C GLY A 361 -6.42 -22.41 -21.19
N VAL A 362 -5.61 -21.60 -20.50
CA VAL A 362 -5.13 -20.30 -21.03
C VAL A 362 -4.11 -20.50 -22.15
N GLY A 363 -3.17 -21.44 -21.98
CA GLY A 363 -2.17 -21.75 -23.00
C GLY A 363 -1.00 -20.76 -23.02
N GLU A 364 -0.83 -19.95 -21.98
CA GLU A 364 0.23 -18.95 -21.86
C GLU A 364 0.77 -18.92 -20.41
N PRO A 365 2.09 -18.78 -20.22
CA PRO A 365 2.66 -18.46 -18.92
C PRO A 365 2.19 -17.10 -18.39
N LEU A 366 2.12 -16.94 -17.07
CA LEU A 366 1.90 -15.64 -16.42
C LEU A 366 3.22 -14.85 -16.37
N ASN A 367 3.65 -14.26 -17.49
CA ASN A 367 4.99 -13.66 -17.65
C ASN A 367 4.99 -12.16 -17.94
#